data_AF-A0A6M0BLY6-F1
#
_entry.id   AF-A0A6M0BLY6-F1
#
_cell.length_a   1.000
_cell.length_b   1.000
_cell.length_c   1.000
_cell.angle_alpha   90.00
_cell.angle_beta   90.00
_cell.angle_gamma   90.00
#
_symmetry.space_group_name_H-M   'P 1'
#
loop_
_entity.id
_entity.type
_entity.pdbx_description
1 polymer ?
#
loop_
_entity_poly.entity_id
_entity_poly.type
_entity_poly.pdbx_seq_one_letter_code
_entity_poly.pdbx_strand_id
1 'polypeptide(L)'
;MKENIAELKSEVETLQTEVETLQTEVDTLRHQRSSFRIDVSFPPNNTPETLAEFHKKNAEEAAKWQEELQEINQSLKILEAQLNQKKTTLAPKKSRLEWHELQEKVYQGGKQLQEQVKKVNEKANQLEAEIQNLKQIYQQLNPLYCEWVQNAANIVDFKATTIPYVYVKDNGFELGNKEIE
;
A
#
# COMPACT_ATOMS: atom_id res chain seq x y z
N MET A 1 -19.10 0.85 16.10
CA MET A 1 -18.23 2.01 16.37
C MET A 1 -17.52 2.32 15.05
N LYS A 2 -17.77 3.48 14.42
CA LYS A 2 -17.00 3.89 13.22
C LYS A 2 -15.60 4.17 13.72
N GLU A 3 -14.64 3.35 13.31
CA GLU A 3 -13.25 3.57 13.69
C GLU A 3 -12.70 4.77 12.93
N ASN A 4 -11.95 5.61 13.62
CA ASN A 4 -11.36 6.80 13.03
C ASN A 4 -10.05 6.41 12.30
N ILE A 5 -10.12 6.26 10.97
CA ILE A 5 -8.96 5.85 10.16
C ILE A 5 -7.78 6.82 10.34
N ALA A 6 -8.04 8.12 10.55
CA ALA A 6 -6.99 9.10 10.79
C ALA A 6 -6.28 8.86 12.12
N GLU A 7 -7.02 8.43 13.14
CA GLU A 7 -6.47 8.04 14.44
C GLU A 7 -5.64 6.76 14.33
N LEU A 8 -6.17 5.71 13.67
CA LEU A 8 -5.44 4.47 13.42
C LEU A 8 -4.13 4.73 12.64
N LYS A 9 -4.17 5.62 11.65
CA LYS A 9 -2.98 6.00 10.89
C LYS A 9 -1.93 6.68 11.78
N SER A 10 -2.34 7.66 12.58
CA SER A 10 -1.46 8.33 13.55
C SER A 10 -0.85 7.36 14.56
N GLU A 11 -1.65 6.42 15.06
CA GLU A 11 -1.18 5.37 15.98
C GLU A 11 -0.13 4.46 15.31
N VAL A 12 -0.36 4.05 14.05
CA VAL A 12 0.59 3.23 13.28
C VAL A 12 1.90 3.98 13.07
N GLU A 13 1.85 5.26 12.67
CA GLU A 13 3.04 6.10 12.45
C GLU A 13 3.85 6.30 13.75
N THR A 14 3.15 6.53 14.86
CA THR A 14 3.76 6.66 16.18
C THR A 14 4.44 5.35 16.60
N LEU A 15 3.72 4.23 16.55
CA LEU A 15 4.26 2.91 16.92
C LEU A 15 5.44 2.49 16.02
N GLN A 16 5.39 2.81 14.74
CA GLN A 16 6.48 2.57 13.79
C GLN A 16 7.75 3.33 14.22
N THR A 17 7.63 4.61 14.55
CA THR A 17 8.74 5.45 15.04
C THR A 17 9.32 4.92 16.36
N GLU A 18 8.47 4.48 17.28
CA GLU A 18 8.90 3.88 18.55
C GLU A 18 9.65 2.55 18.34
N VAL A 19 9.19 1.72 17.41
CA VAL A 19 9.87 0.47 17.04
C VAL A 19 11.25 0.74 16.45
N GLU A 20 11.39 1.74 15.59
CA GLU A 20 12.66 2.12 14.97
C GLU A 20 13.64 2.71 16.00
N THR A 21 13.14 3.52 16.93
CA THR A 21 13.92 4.04 18.06
C THR A 21 14.44 2.91 18.95
N LEU A 22 13.56 2.01 19.41
CA LEU A 22 13.95 0.87 20.25
C LEU A 22 14.91 -0.09 19.53
N GLN A 23 14.73 -0.30 18.22
CA GLN A 23 15.64 -1.12 17.42
C GLN A 23 17.05 -0.52 17.43
N THR A 24 17.16 0.80 17.27
CA THR A 24 18.44 1.53 17.31
C THR A 24 19.11 1.43 18.68
N GLU A 25 18.34 1.53 19.77
CA GLU A 25 18.85 1.37 21.14
C GLU A 25 19.37 -0.05 21.39
N VAL A 26 18.61 -1.07 20.98
CA VAL A 26 19.02 -2.48 21.07
C VAL A 26 20.31 -2.72 20.29
N ASP A 27 20.41 -2.22 19.07
CA ASP A 27 21.60 -2.41 18.23
C ASP A 27 22.83 -1.68 18.80
N THR A 28 22.62 -0.50 19.42
CA THR A 28 23.67 0.24 20.13
C THR A 28 24.20 -0.57 21.32
N LEU A 29 23.32 -1.11 22.17
CA LEU A 29 23.73 -1.92 23.32
C LEU A 29 24.36 -3.25 22.91
N ARG A 30 23.90 -3.88 21.82
CA ARG A 30 24.55 -5.06 21.25
C ARG A 30 25.95 -4.74 20.78
N HIS A 31 26.15 -3.60 20.12
CA HIS A 31 27.45 -3.14 19.70
C HIS A 31 28.37 -2.91 20.90
N GLN A 32 27.92 -2.14 21.90
CA GLN A 32 28.64 -1.93 23.15
C GLN A 32 29.03 -3.26 23.79
N ARG A 33 28.09 -4.20 23.96
CA ARG A 33 28.38 -5.53 24.52
C ARG A 33 29.49 -6.27 23.75
N SER A 34 29.47 -6.18 22.41
CA SER A 34 30.45 -6.87 21.55
C SER A 34 31.81 -6.19 21.48
N SER A 35 31.91 -4.92 21.85
CA SER A 35 33.16 -4.15 21.80
C SER A 35 33.97 -4.23 23.10
N PHE A 36 33.46 -4.91 24.14
CA PHE A 36 34.18 -5.19 25.39
C PHE A 36 35.51 -5.94 25.10
N ARG A 37 36.64 -5.36 25.53
CA ARG A 37 37.99 -5.94 25.49
C ARG A 37 38.72 -5.80 26.82
N ILE A 38 39.23 -6.89 27.37
CA ILE A 38 40.11 -6.86 28.55
C ILE A 38 41.54 -6.55 28.08
N ASP A 39 42.13 -5.49 28.63
CA ASP A 39 43.55 -5.17 28.43
C ASP A 39 44.38 -5.85 29.51
N VAL A 40 45.21 -6.82 29.14
CA VAL A 40 46.02 -7.59 30.08
C VAL A 40 47.48 -7.17 29.92
N SER A 41 48.01 -6.50 30.94
CA SER A 41 49.42 -6.08 30.98
C SER A 41 50.22 -6.97 31.94
N PHE A 42 51.14 -7.75 31.39
CA PHE A 42 51.96 -8.69 32.15
C PHE A 42 53.03 -7.97 32.99
N PRO A 43 53.35 -8.49 34.19
CA PRO A 43 54.37 -7.88 35.04
C PRO A 43 55.78 -8.00 34.44
N PRO A 44 56.70 -7.08 34.76
CA PRO A 44 58.06 -7.05 34.21
C PRO A 44 58.98 -8.15 34.76
N ASN A 45 58.61 -8.78 35.88
CA ASN A 45 59.30 -9.91 36.47
C ASN A 45 58.29 -10.86 37.13
N ASN A 46 58.74 -12.06 37.51
CA ASN A 46 57.89 -13.13 38.03
C ASN A 46 58.12 -13.37 39.53
N THR A 47 58.34 -12.31 40.31
CA THR A 47 58.43 -12.49 41.76
C THR A 47 57.04 -12.86 42.33
N PRO A 48 56.97 -13.61 43.44
CA PRO A 48 55.68 -13.96 44.04
C PRO A 48 54.78 -12.75 44.32
N GLU A 49 55.37 -11.63 44.74
CA GLU A 49 54.66 -10.39 45.06
C GLU A 49 54.08 -9.71 43.81
N THR A 50 54.86 -9.59 42.74
CA THR A 50 54.42 -8.96 41.49
C THR A 50 53.38 -9.78 40.75
N LEU A 51 53.47 -11.11 40.82
CA LEU A 51 52.46 -12.02 40.30
C LEU A 51 51.15 -11.93 41.10
N ALA A 52 51.23 -11.84 42.43
CA ALA A 52 50.06 -11.67 43.29
C ALA A 52 49.33 -10.34 43.02
N GLU A 53 50.06 -9.24 42.85
CA GLU A 53 49.49 -7.94 42.47
C GLU A 53 48.84 -7.97 41.08
N PHE A 54 49.49 -8.61 40.10
CA PHE A 54 48.92 -8.82 38.76
C PHE A 54 47.60 -9.61 38.80
N HIS A 55 47.57 -10.73 39.52
CA HIS A 55 46.35 -11.53 39.68
C HIS A 55 45.23 -10.76 40.37
N LYS A 56 45.57 -10.01 41.42
CA LYS A 56 44.60 -9.17 42.14
C LYS A 56 44.00 -8.11 41.22
N LYS A 57 44.84 -7.36 40.50
CA LYS A 57 44.38 -6.31 39.57
C LYS A 57 43.51 -6.89 38.45
N ASN A 58 43.93 -7.98 37.83
CA ASN A 58 43.14 -8.64 36.79
C ASN A 58 41.81 -9.19 37.31
N ALA A 59 41.78 -9.69 38.56
CA ALA A 59 40.54 -10.17 39.17
C ALA A 59 39.57 -9.01 39.46
N GLU A 60 40.08 -7.86 39.92
CA GLU A 60 39.28 -6.65 40.14
C GLU A 60 38.72 -6.10 38.82
N GLU A 61 39.54 -6.05 37.76
CA GLU A 61 39.10 -5.68 36.42
C GLU A 61 38.07 -6.69 35.90
N ALA A 62 38.33 -7.99 35.94
CA ALA A 62 37.36 -9.00 35.49
C ALA A 62 36.01 -8.89 36.23
N ALA A 63 36.02 -8.62 37.54
CA ALA A 63 34.80 -8.42 38.31
C ALA A 63 34.00 -7.19 37.86
N LYS A 64 34.67 -6.05 37.64
CA LYS A 64 34.03 -4.83 37.11
C LYS A 64 33.40 -5.07 35.74
N TRP A 65 34.12 -5.77 34.86
CA TRP A 65 33.64 -6.09 33.51
C TRP A 65 32.44 -7.02 33.54
N GLN A 66 32.43 -7.98 34.45
CA GLN A 66 31.29 -8.87 34.66
C GLN A 66 30.04 -8.10 35.09
N GLU A 67 30.19 -7.10 35.97
CA GLU A 67 29.11 -6.22 36.40
C GLU A 67 28.55 -5.39 35.22
N GLU A 68 29.41 -4.70 34.47
CA GLU A 68 28.99 -3.89 33.31
C GLU A 68 28.29 -4.75 32.23
N LEU A 69 28.81 -5.95 31.93
CA LEU A 69 28.17 -6.87 30.99
C LEU A 69 26.81 -7.37 31.51
N GLN A 70 26.68 -7.59 32.82
CA GLN A 70 25.42 -7.99 33.42
C GLN A 70 24.37 -6.88 33.30
N GLU A 71 24.73 -5.63 33.55
CA GLU A 71 23.86 -4.47 33.38
C GLU A 71 23.40 -4.31 31.92
N ILE A 72 24.32 -4.42 30.96
CA ILE A 72 23.99 -4.36 29.53
C ILE A 72 23.05 -5.51 29.14
N ASN A 73 23.30 -6.74 29.61
CA ASN A 73 22.44 -7.88 29.31
C ASN A 73 21.02 -7.73 29.90
N GLN A 74 20.89 -7.18 31.10
CA GLN A 74 19.59 -6.88 31.70
C GLN A 74 18.84 -5.80 30.89
N SER A 75 19.55 -4.75 30.49
CA SER A 75 19.00 -3.66 29.68
C SER A 75 18.54 -4.17 28.31
N LEU A 76 19.36 -4.98 27.64
CA LEU A 76 19.01 -5.65 26.38
C LEU A 76 17.75 -6.51 26.52
N LYS A 77 17.66 -7.32 27.58
CA LYS A 77 16.48 -8.17 27.81
C LYS A 77 15.19 -7.35 27.91
N ILE A 78 15.23 -6.22 28.61
CA ILE A 78 14.07 -5.33 28.77
C ILE A 78 13.70 -4.68 27.43
N LEU A 79 14.66 -4.10 26.73
CA LEU A 79 14.42 -3.40 25.47
C LEU A 79 13.97 -4.36 24.36
N GLU A 80 14.54 -5.57 24.29
CA GLU A 80 14.11 -6.59 23.34
C GLU A 80 12.66 -7.05 23.61
N ALA A 81 12.28 -7.17 24.89
CA ALA A 81 10.89 -7.50 25.25
C ALA A 81 9.92 -6.37 24.85
N GLN A 82 10.27 -5.11 25.12
CA GLN A 82 9.47 -3.95 24.71
C GLN A 82 9.36 -3.82 23.19
N LEU A 83 10.48 -4.01 22.48
CA LEU A 83 10.53 -3.99 21.03
C LEU A 83 9.63 -5.06 20.43
N ASN A 84 9.69 -6.29 20.95
CA ASN A 84 8.85 -7.38 20.49
C ASN A 84 7.36 -7.10 20.78
N GLN A 85 7.04 -6.57 21.95
CA GLN A 85 5.67 -6.16 22.30
C GLN A 85 5.14 -5.11 21.32
N LYS A 86 5.91 -4.06 21.02
CA LYS A 86 5.49 -3.02 20.07
C LYS A 86 5.36 -3.57 18.65
N LYS A 87 6.28 -4.43 18.19
CA LYS A 87 6.16 -5.11 16.88
C LYS A 87 4.89 -5.95 16.77
N THR A 88 4.55 -6.71 17.82
CA THR A 88 3.33 -7.54 17.85
C THR A 88 2.05 -6.70 17.89
N THR A 89 2.11 -5.49 18.46
CA THR A 89 1.00 -4.53 18.48
C THR A 89 0.84 -3.80 17.14
N LEU A 90 1.96 -3.43 16.51
CA LEU A 90 2.01 -2.69 15.24
C LEU A 90 1.49 -3.53 14.07
N ALA A 91 1.87 -4.81 13.99
CA ALA A 91 1.52 -5.68 12.87
C ALA A 91 0.00 -5.72 12.54
N PRO A 92 -0.91 -6.05 13.48
CA PRO A 92 -2.34 -6.09 13.18
C PRO A 92 -2.92 -4.71 12.87
N LYS A 93 -2.42 -3.63 13.51
CA LYS A 93 -2.86 -2.26 13.22
C LYS A 93 -2.49 -1.84 11.81
N LYS A 94 -1.29 -2.19 11.36
CA LYS A 94 -0.82 -1.94 9.99
C LYS A 94 -1.68 -2.67 8.96
N SER A 95 -1.90 -3.98 9.14
CA SER A 95 -2.76 -4.76 8.22
C SER A 95 -4.19 -4.23 8.17
N ARG A 96 -4.72 -3.75 9.31
CA ARG A 96 -6.05 -3.15 9.37
C ARG A 96 -6.11 -1.82 8.61
N LEU A 97 -5.10 -0.98 8.74
CA LEU A 97 -5.01 0.28 7.99
C LEU A 97 -4.95 0.01 6.47
N GLU A 98 -4.10 -0.91 6.04
CA GLU A 98 -3.98 -1.32 4.63
C GLU A 98 -5.32 -1.84 4.07
N TRP A 99 -6.07 -2.61 4.87
CA TRP A 99 -7.38 -3.11 4.48
C TRP A 99 -8.41 -1.98 4.30
N HIS A 100 -8.43 -1.00 5.21
CA HIS A 100 -9.30 0.17 5.08
C HIS A 100 -8.95 1.04 3.87
N GLU A 101 -7.67 1.24 3.59
CA GLU A 101 -7.23 1.96 2.38
C GLU A 101 -7.65 1.24 1.10
N LEU A 102 -7.53 -0.09 1.07
CA LEU A 102 -8.00 -0.90 -0.06
C LEU A 102 -9.52 -0.80 -0.22
N GLN A 103 -10.27 -0.90 0.89
CA GLN A 103 -11.73 -0.78 0.89
C GLN A 103 -12.17 0.57 0.30
N GLU A 104 -11.54 1.67 0.70
CA GLU A 104 -11.84 3.00 0.18
C GLU A 104 -11.53 3.11 -1.31
N LYS A 105 -10.37 2.60 -1.75
CA LYS A 105 -10.01 2.57 -3.18
C LYS A 105 -11.03 1.79 -4.02
N VAL A 106 -11.48 0.63 -3.54
CA VAL A 106 -12.50 -0.18 -4.20
C VAL A 106 -13.83 0.57 -4.27
N TYR A 107 -14.23 1.22 -3.18
CA TYR A 107 -15.47 1.99 -3.13
C TYR A 107 -15.45 3.17 -4.12
N GLN A 108 -14.36 3.95 -4.12
CA GLN A 108 -14.21 5.09 -5.04
C GLN A 108 -14.11 4.64 -6.50
N GLY A 109 -13.34 3.58 -6.77
CA GLY A 109 -13.26 2.99 -8.11
C GLY A 109 -14.62 2.50 -8.60
N GLY A 110 -15.41 1.87 -7.72
CA GLY A 110 -16.78 1.44 -8.03
C GLY A 110 -17.71 2.60 -8.39
N LYS A 111 -17.64 3.73 -7.66
CA LYS A 111 -18.40 4.95 -8.00
C LYS A 111 -18.00 5.52 -9.34
N GLN A 112 -16.70 5.66 -9.58
CA GLN A 112 -16.19 6.17 -10.86
C GLN A 112 -16.64 5.28 -12.03
N LEU A 113 -16.58 3.96 -11.86
CA LEU A 113 -17.06 3.01 -12.86
C LEU A 113 -18.56 3.22 -13.14
N GLN A 114 -19.39 3.33 -12.10
CA GLN A 114 -20.83 3.61 -12.25
C GLN A 114 -21.12 4.93 -13.00
N GLU A 115 -20.35 5.98 -12.72
CA GLU A 115 -20.47 7.24 -13.44
C GLU A 115 -20.08 7.09 -14.92
N GLN A 116 -19.04 6.33 -15.23
CA GLN A 116 -18.65 6.05 -16.61
C GLN A 116 -19.71 5.23 -17.35
N VAL A 117 -20.32 4.22 -16.69
CA VAL A 117 -21.43 3.45 -17.25
C VAL A 117 -22.57 4.37 -17.67
N LYS A 118 -22.98 5.31 -16.80
CA LYS A 118 -24.02 6.28 -17.12
C LYS A 118 -23.65 7.13 -18.34
N LYS A 119 -22.43 7.68 -18.37
CA LYS A 119 -21.94 8.51 -19.48
C LYS A 119 -21.89 7.75 -20.80
N VAL A 120 -21.46 6.49 -20.80
CA VAL A 120 -21.44 5.65 -22.01
C VAL A 120 -22.86 5.45 -22.53
N ASN A 121 -23.80 5.10 -21.65
CA ASN A 121 -25.18 4.85 -22.04
C ASN A 121 -25.90 6.13 -22.51
N GLU A 122 -25.64 7.27 -21.88
CA GLU A 122 -26.13 8.58 -22.34
C GLU A 122 -25.64 8.90 -23.76
N LYS A 123 -24.34 8.70 -24.03
CA LYS A 123 -23.76 8.89 -25.36
C LYS A 123 -24.32 7.92 -26.39
N ALA A 124 -24.53 6.67 -26.00
CA ALA A 124 -25.14 5.66 -26.88
C ALA A 124 -26.55 6.08 -27.30
N ASN A 125 -27.38 6.53 -26.35
CA ASN A 125 -28.74 7.02 -26.63
C ASN A 125 -28.74 8.29 -27.49
N GLN A 126 -27.79 9.21 -27.26
CA GLN A 126 -27.64 10.40 -28.11
C GLN A 126 -27.27 10.02 -29.55
N LEU A 127 -26.32 9.09 -29.71
CA LEU A 127 -25.91 8.61 -31.02
C LEU A 127 -27.06 7.89 -31.75
N GLU A 128 -27.86 7.10 -31.05
CA GLU A 128 -29.06 6.45 -31.60
C GLU A 128 -30.04 7.47 -32.16
N ALA A 129 -30.33 8.53 -31.40
CA ALA A 129 -31.21 9.61 -31.85
C ALA A 129 -30.68 10.32 -33.11
N GLU A 130 -29.38 10.60 -33.17
CA GLU A 130 -28.76 11.21 -34.37
C GLU A 130 -28.79 10.27 -35.59
N ILE A 131 -28.59 8.97 -35.39
CA ILE A 131 -28.71 7.97 -36.47
C ILE A 131 -30.15 7.92 -36.99
N GLN A 132 -31.15 7.98 -36.10
CA GLN A 132 -32.55 8.02 -36.52
C GLN A 132 -32.92 9.31 -37.25
N ASN A 133 -32.42 10.46 -36.79
CA ASN A 133 -32.58 11.72 -37.51
C ASN A 133 -31.95 11.65 -38.91
N LEU A 134 -30.75 11.08 -39.04
CA LEU A 134 -30.10 10.87 -40.33
C LEU A 134 -30.94 9.96 -41.26
N LYS A 135 -31.48 8.86 -40.73
CA LYS A 135 -32.39 7.97 -41.48
C LYS A 135 -33.63 8.73 -41.97
N GLN A 136 -34.23 9.56 -41.12
CA GLN A 136 -35.40 10.36 -41.47
C GLN A 136 -35.09 11.39 -42.57
N ILE A 137 -33.98 12.12 -42.45
CA ILE A 137 -33.52 13.08 -43.47
C ILE A 137 -33.28 12.36 -44.80
N TYR A 138 -32.61 11.20 -44.78
CA TYR A 138 -32.40 10.39 -45.97
C TYR A 138 -33.72 9.97 -46.62
N GLN A 139 -34.70 9.48 -45.85
CA GLN A 139 -36.01 9.08 -46.36
C GLN A 139 -36.76 10.23 -47.04
N GLN A 140 -36.58 11.46 -46.55
CA GLN A 140 -37.19 12.66 -47.15
C GLN A 140 -36.44 13.13 -48.41
N LEU A 141 -35.10 13.10 -48.38
CA LEU A 141 -34.26 13.62 -49.44
C LEU A 141 -34.12 12.67 -50.63
N ASN A 142 -34.00 11.36 -50.37
CA ASN A 142 -33.65 10.38 -51.39
C ASN A 142 -34.64 10.34 -52.58
N PRO A 143 -35.98 10.41 -52.39
CA PRO A 143 -36.91 10.50 -53.51
C PRO A 143 -36.67 11.73 -54.40
N LEU A 144 -36.45 12.90 -53.79
CA LEU A 144 -36.17 14.15 -54.50
C LEU A 144 -34.85 14.08 -55.28
N TYR A 145 -33.83 13.47 -54.67
CA TYR A 145 -32.54 13.24 -55.31
C TYR A 145 -32.67 12.32 -56.53
N CYS A 146 -33.46 11.24 -56.42
CA CYS A 146 -33.72 10.31 -57.51
C CYS A 146 -34.50 10.95 -58.67
N GLU A 147 -35.43 11.87 -58.39
CA GLU A 147 -36.13 12.63 -59.43
C GLU A 147 -35.19 13.59 -60.17
N TRP A 148 -34.24 14.18 -59.45
CA TRP A 148 -33.31 15.16 -60.02
C TRP A 148 -32.20 14.54 -60.87
N VAL A 149 -31.74 13.32 -60.57
CA VAL A 149 -30.58 12.69 -61.22
C VAL A 149 -30.97 11.49 -62.09
N GLN A 150 -30.62 11.51 -63.38
CA GLN A 150 -30.93 10.43 -64.34
C GLN A 150 -30.38 9.04 -63.96
N ASN A 151 -29.25 8.98 -63.26
CA ASN A 151 -28.63 7.76 -62.74
C ASN A 151 -28.29 7.93 -61.25
N ALA A 152 -29.31 7.99 -60.40
CA ALA A 152 -29.13 8.24 -58.98
C ALA A 152 -28.29 7.15 -58.29
N ALA A 153 -27.23 7.55 -57.59
CA ALA A 153 -26.44 6.68 -56.74
C ALA A 153 -27.06 6.55 -55.34
N ASN A 154 -26.73 5.49 -54.60
CA ASN A 154 -27.11 5.42 -53.19
C ASN A 154 -26.29 6.43 -52.37
N ILE A 155 -26.94 7.45 -51.84
CA ILE A 155 -26.27 8.55 -51.12
C ILE A 155 -25.89 8.19 -49.68
N VAL A 156 -26.55 7.19 -49.06
CA VAL A 156 -26.21 6.68 -47.72
C VAL A 156 -26.53 5.18 -47.65
N ASP A 157 -25.58 4.39 -47.14
CA ASP A 157 -25.76 2.96 -46.88
C ASP A 157 -25.71 2.70 -45.36
N PHE A 158 -26.88 2.43 -44.77
CA PHE A 158 -27.03 2.22 -43.33
C PHE A 158 -26.68 0.77 -42.95
N LYS A 159 -25.38 0.47 -42.85
CA LYS A 159 -24.90 -0.87 -42.46
C LYS A 159 -24.85 -1.12 -40.96
N ALA A 160 -24.77 -0.07 -40.14
CA ALA A 160 -24.71 -0.20 -38.70
C ALA A 160 -26.08 -0.58 -38.15
N THR A 161 -26.15 -1.70 -37.42
CA THR A 161 -27.38 -2.18 -36.76
C THR A 161 -27.35 -2.01 -35.24
N THR A 162 -26.18 -1.80 -34.64
CA THR A 162 -26.04 -1.72 -33.18
C THR A 162 -25.13 -0.58 -32.71
N ILE A 163 -25.33 -0.13 -31.46
CA ILE A 163 -24.47 0.83 -30.76
C ILE A 163 -23.92 0.18 -29.47
N PRO A 164 -22.64 0.37 -29.14
CA PRO A 164 -22.09 -0.08 -27.86
C PRO A 164 -22.87 0.46 -26.67
N TYR A 165 -23.26 -0.42 -25.75
CA TYR A 165 -24.09 -0.10 -24.60
C TYR A 165 -23.70 -0.95 -23.39
N VAL A 166 -23.73 -0.37 -22.20
CA VAL A 166 -23.37 -1.07 -20.97
C VAL A 166 -24.62 -1.59 -20.26
N TYR A 167 -24.70 -2.90 -20.10
CA TYR A 167 -25.74 -3.59 -19.35
C TYR A 167 -25.32 -3.82 -17.90
N VAL A 168 -26.21 -3.51 -16.96
CA VAL A 168 -26.02 -3.82 -15.54
C VAL A 168 -26.46 -5.26 -15.31
N LYS A 169 -25.59 -6.08 -14.72
CA LYS A 169 -25.84 -7.47 -14.32
C LYS A 169 -25.75 -7.58 -12.80
N ASP A 170 -26.18 -8.73 -12.27
CA ASP A 170 -26.19 -9.01 -10.83
C ASP A 170 -24.82 -8.82 -10.17
N ASN A 171 -23.73 -9.13 -10.88
CA ASN A 171 -22.35 -9.07 -10.37
C ASN A 171 -21.44 -8.09 -11.12
N GLY A 172 -21.99 -7.15 -11.91
CA GLY A 172 -21.13 -6.17 -12.60
C GLY A 172 -21.76 -5.52 -13.83
N PHE A 173 -20.89 -5.12 -14.76
CA PHE A 173 -21.26 -4.43 -15.99
C PHE A 173 -20.76 -5.22 -17.20
N GLU A 174 -21.59 -5.30 -18.23
CA GLU A 174 -21.25 -5.92 -19.50
C GLU A 174 -21.33 -4.85 -20.60
N LEU A 175 -20.22 -4.56 -21.26
CA LEU A 175 -20.22 -3.76 -22.48
C LEU A 175 -20.64 -4.66 -23.64
N GLY A 176 -21.87 -4.47 -24.10
CA GLY A 176 -22.45 -5.18 -25.24
C GLY A 176 -22.87 -4.23 -26.34
N ASN A 177 -23.77 -4.70 -27.19
CA ASN A 177 -24.30 -3.98 -28.33
C ASN A 177 -25.83 -3.91 -28.21
N LYS A 178 -26.37 -2.70 -28.17
CA LYS A 178 -27.81 -2.43 -28.24
C LYS A 178 -28.21 -2.25 -29.70
N GLU A 179 -29.30 -2.89 -30.13
CA GLU A 179 -29.87 -2.67 -31.47
C GLU A 179 -30.31 -1.21 -31.65
N ILE A 180 -30.08 -0.66 -32.84
CA ILE A 180 -30.54 0.67 -33.24
C ILE A 180 -31.98 0.53 -33.72
N GLU A 181 -32.93 0.89 -32.85
CA GLU A 181 -34.36 0.99 -33.21
C GLU A 181 -34.57 2.19 -34.13
#